data_AF-A0A353FJ46-F1
#
_entry.id   AF-A0A353FJ46-F1
#
_cell.length_a   1.000
_cell.length_b   1.000
_cell.length_c   1.000
_cell.angle_alpha   90.00
_cell.angle_beta   90.00
_cell.angle_gamma   90.00
#
_symmetry.space_group_name_H-M   'P 1'
#
loop_
_entity.id
_entity.type
_entity.pdbx_description
1 polymer ?
#
loop_
_entity_poly.entity_id
_entity_poly.type
_entity_poly.pdbx_seq_one_letter_code
_entity_poly.pdbx_strand_id
1 'polypeptide(L)'
;MSERLAVTKTHKLWVGGEFPRSESGRTLEVCDRKGNSLGLVAHASRKDLREAVTAAADARERWARKSAYVRGQILYRMAEMLEGRGEEFAQLLASTVPGGMRRARRETTRSVDRLVA
;
A
#
# COMPACT_ATOMS: atom_id res chain seq x y z
N MET A 1 28.00 17.53 13.80
CA MET A 1 26.79 16.68 13.68
C MET A 1 26.96 15.83 12.43
N SER A 2 26.96 14.50 12.55
CA SER A 2 27.13 13.61 11.40
C SER A 2 25.92 13.74 10.49
N GLU A 3 26.14 14.10 9.22
CA GLU A 3 25.11 14.09 8.21
C GLU A 3 24.64 12.64 8.01
N ARG A 4 23.35 12.38 8.25
CA ARG A 4 22.78 11.05 8.13
C ARG A 4 22.55 10.75 6.65
N LEU A 5 23.26 9.76 6.12
CA LEU A 5 23.00 9.26 4.77
C LEU A 5 21.61 8.61 4.69
N ALA A 6 20.85 8.97 3.66
CA ALA A 6 19.55 8.35 3.38
C ALA A 6 19.74 6.96 2.78
N VAL A 7 19.19 5.94 3.42
CA VAL A 7 19.10 4.58 2.86
C VAL A 7 17.73 4.45 2.19
N THR A 8 17.69 4.57 0.87
CA THR A 8 16.45 4.49 0.11
C THR A 8 16.12 3.04 -0.26
N LYS A 9 14.83 2.70 -0.23
CA LYS A 9 14.31 1.40 -0.62
C LYS A 9 13.40 1.55 -1.83
N THR A 10 13.57 0.67 -2.81
CA THR A 10 12.60 0.52 -3.90
C THR A 10 11.47 -0.39 -3.45
N HIS A 11 10.26 0.15 -3.36
CA HIS A 11 9.05 -0.61 -3.10
C HIS A 11 8.65 -1.41 -4.35
N LYS A 12 8.52 -2.72 -4.17
CA LYS A 12 8.15 -3.65 -5.22
C LYS A 12 6.63 -3.71 -5.40
N LEU A 13 6.19 -4.27 -6.52
CA LEU A 13 4.79 -4.65 -6.71
C LEU A 13 4.39 -5.71 -5.69
N TRP A 14 3.10 -5.78 -5.35
CA TRP A 14 2.51 -6.86 -4.57
C TRP A 14 1.54 -7.63 -5.46
N VAL A 15 1.91 -8.85 -5.85
CA VAL A 15 1.14 -9.68 -6.79
C VAL A 15 1.11 -11.11 -6.28
N GLY A 16 -0.09 -11.71 -6.20
CA GLY A 16 -0.24 -13.11 -5.82
C GLY A 16 0.20 -13.46 -4.38
N GLY A 17 0.37 -12.48 -3.51
CA GLY A 17 0.90 -12.71 -2.14
C GLY A 17 2.43 -12.59 -2.05
N GLU A 18 3.09 -12.12 -3.10
CA GLU A 18 4.54 -11.98 -3.14
C GLU A 18 4.97 -10.57 -3.58
N PHE A 19 6.25 -10.25 -3.38
CA PHE A 19 6.89 -9.02 -3.85
C PHE A 19 7.86 -9.30 -5.01
N PRO A 20 7.36 -9.61 -6.23
CA PRO A 20 8.20 -9.91 -7.38
C PRO A 20 8.98 -8.66 -7.84
N ARG A 21 10.07 -8.89 -8.58
CA ARG A 21 10.71 -7.81 -9.33
C ARG A 21 9.90 -7.56 -10.60
N SER A 22 9.55 -6.30 -10.85
CA SER A 22 8.91 -5.85 -12.09
C SER A 22 9.79 -6.23 -13.28
N GLU A 23 9.18 -6.80 -14.33
CA GLU A 23 9.91 -7.19 -15.54
C GLU A 23 10.51 -5.96 -16.26
N SER A 24 9.88 -4.79 -16.13
CA SER A 24 10.39 -3.56 -16.77
C SER A 24 11.76 -3.10 -16.25
N GLY A 25 12.14 -3.48 -15.02
CA GLY A 25 13.29 -2.89 -14.30
C GLY A 25 13.17 -1.39 -14.00
N ARG A 26 12.10 -0.71 -14.47
CA ARG A 26 11.90 0.74 -14.33
C ARG A 26 11.35 1.07 -12.95
N THR A 27 11.67 2.28 -12.48
CA THR A 27 11.15 2.83 -11.22
C THR A 27 10.58 4.21 -11.44
N LEU A 28 9.70 4.64 -10.52
CA LEU A 28 9.22 5.99 -10.38
C LEU A 28 9.65 6.52 -9.03
N GLU A 29 10.09 7.78 -9.01
CA GLU A 29 10.35 8.49 -7.76
C GLU A 29 9.04 9.03 -7.19
N VAL A 30 8.87 8.85 -5.88
CA VAL A 30 7.77 9.42 -5.12
C VAL A 30 8.34 10.56 -4.29
N CYS A 31 7.83 11.78 -4.52
CA CYS A 31 8.25 12.97 -3.79
C CYS A 31 7.16 13.44 -2.82
N ASP A 32 7.59 14.11 -1.75
CA ASP A 32 6.68 14.89 -0.91
C ASP A 32 6.24 16.18 -1.64
N ARG A 33 5.34 16.91 -1.01
CA ARG A 33 4.82 18.19 -1.52
C ARG A 33 5.87 19.30 -1.69
N LYS A 34 7.04 19.16 -1.08
CA LYS A 34 8.17 20.10 -1.20
C LYS A 34 9.19 19.65 -2.26
N GLY A 35 8.97 18.49 -2.88
CA GLY A 35 9.88 17.90 -3.86
C GLY A 35 10.97 17.02 -3.26
N ASN A 36 10.95 16.75 -1.95
CA ASN A 36 11.92 15.83 -1.34
C ASN A 36 11.55 14.39 -1.68
N SER A 37 12.54 13.57 -2.03
CA SER A 37 12.35 12.15 -2.32
C SER A 37 11.89 11.39 -1.07
N LEU A 38 10.78 10.66 -1.18
CA LEU A 38 10.28 9.72 -0.17
C LEU A 38 10.68 8.28 -0.47
N GLY A 39 11.10 7.99 -1.71
CA GLY A 39 11.55 6.67 -2.13
C GLY A 39 11.20 6.36 -3.58
N LEU A 40 11.50 5.12 -3.98
CA LEU A 40 11.25 4.62 -5.33
C LEU A 40 10.15 3.56 -5.30
N VAL A 41 9.31 3.53 -6.32
CA VAL A 41 8.31 2.47 -6.55
C VAL A 41 8.54 1.82 -7.91
N ALA A 42 8.24 0.53 -8.03
CA ALA A 42 8.33 -0.16 -9.32
C ALA A 42 7.35 0.43 -10.35
N HIS A 43 7.82 0.68 -11.57
CA HIS A 43 6.99 1.12 -12.68
C HIS A 43 6.51 -0.10 -13.48
N ALA A 44 5.33 -0.59 -13.14
CA ALA A 44 4.73 -1.78 -13.74
C ALA A 44 4.69 -1.73 -15.28
N SER A 45 5.00 -2.86 -15.91
CA SER A 45 4.86 -3.12 -17.33
C SER A 45 3.49 -3.72 -17.66
N ARG A 46 3.18 -3.85 -18.95
CA ARG A 46 1.98 -4.58 -19.40
C ARG A 46 2.04 -6.07 -19.03
N LYS A 47 3.22 -6.64 -18.84
CA LYS A 47 3.38 -8.02 -18.39
C LYS A 47 3.04 -8.14 -16.91
N ASP A 48 3.56 -7.25 -16.07
CA ASP A 48 3.24 -7.24 -14.63
C ASP A 48 1.74 -7.08 -14.39
N LEU A 49 1.06 -6.23 -15.19
CA LEU A 49 -0.40 -6.08 -15.14
C LEU A 49 -1.13 -7.40 -15.47
N ARG A 50 -0.70 -8.11 -16.52
CA ARG A 50 -1.30 -9.41 -16.89
C ARG A 50 -1.12 -10.43 -15.77
N GLU A 51 0.08 -10.51 -15.19
CA GLU A 51 0.36 -11.39 -14.06
C GLU A 51 -0.52 -11.07 -12.84
N ALA A 52 -0.71 -9.78 -12.53
CA ALA A 52 -1.61 -9.34 -11.46
C ALA A 52 -3.07 -9.74 -11.70
N VAL A 53 -3.56 -9.57 -12.94
CA VAL A 53 -4.93 -9.96 -13.32
C VAL A 53 -5.12 -11.48 -13.26
N THR A 54 -4.17 -12.25 -13.77
CA THR A 54 -4.20 -13.72 -13.69
C THR A 54 -4.21 -14.19 -12.24
N ALA A 55 -3.32 -13.67 -11.39
CA ALA A 55 -3.29 -14.01 -9.97
C ALA A 55 -4.60 -13.67 -9.24
N ALA A 56 -5.24 -12.54 -9.58
CA ALA A 56 -6.54 -12.17 -9.04
C ALA A 56 -7.65 -13.12 -9.52
N ALA A 57 -7.65 -13.52 -10.80
CA ALA A 57 -8.60 -14.48 -11.35
C ALA A 57 -8.48 -15.86 -10.68
N ASP A 58 -7.27 -16.36 -10.47
CA ASP A 58 -6.97 -17.64 -9.82
C ASP A 58 -7.32 -17.64 -8.32
N ALA A 59 -7.33 -16.46 -7.69
CA ALA A 59 -7.73 -16.30 -6.29
C ALA A 59 -9.26 -16.15 -6.13
N ARG A 60 -9.97 -15.68 -7.15
CA ARG A 60 -11.39 -15.30 -7.10
C ARG A 60 -12.28 -16.41 -6.57
N GLU A 61 -12.18 -17.62 -7.13
CA GLU A 61 -13.05 -18.72 -6.75
C GLU A 61 -12.81 -19.15 -5.30
N ARG A 62 -11.54 -19.29 -4.91
CA ARG A 62 -11.15 -19.64 -3.54
C ARG A 62 -11.63 -18.59 -2.53
N TRP A 63 -11.56 -17.31 -2.88
CA TRP A 63 -12.08 -16.22 -2.05
C TRP A 63 -13.61 -16.23 -1.96
N ALA A 64 -14.29 -16.45 -3.08
CA ALA A 64 -15.75 -16.49 -3.15
C ALA A 64 -16.33 -17.61 -2.27
N ARG A 65 -15.66 -18.77 -2.23
CA ARG A 65 -16.05 -19.93 -1.41
C ARG A 65 -15.82 -19.76 0.10
N LYS A 66 -15.05 -18.75 0.56
CA LYS A 66 -14.87 -18.49 2.00
C LYS A 66 -16.19 -18.01 2.63
N SER A 67 -16.48 -18.48 3.85
CA SER A 67 -17.64 -18.01 4.60
C SER A 67 -17.53 -16.52 4.94
N ALA A 68 -18.67 -15.88 5.20
CA ALA A 68 -18.72 -14.49 5.64
C ALA A 68 -17.89 -14.28 6.92
N TYR A 69 -17.92 -15.23 7.86
CA TYR A 69 -17.13 -15.21 9.09
C TYR A 69 -15.62 -15.12 8.81
N VAL A 70 -15.09 -16.01 7.96
CA VAL A 70 -13.64 -16.02 7.65
C VAL A 70 -13.23 -14.75 6.92
N ARG A 71 -14.06 -14.25 5.99
CA ARG A 71 -13.79 -12.96 5.32
C ARG A 71 -13.79 -11.80 6.33
N GLY A 72 -14.74 -11.79 7.26
CA GLY A 72 -14.81 -10.81 8.34
C GLY A 72 -13.57 -10.83 9.23
N GLN A 73 -13.08 -12.01 9.63
CA GLN A 73 -11.84 -12.13 10.41
C GLN A 73 -10.62 -11.55 9.67
N ILE A 74 -10.52 -11.78 8.36
CA ILE A 74 -9.43 -11.23 7.55
C ILE A 74 -9.52 -9.70 7.49
N LEU A 75 -10.70 -9.15 7.23
CA LEU A 75 -10.91 -7.70 7.18
C LEU A 75 -10.66 -7.04 8.54
N TYR A 76 -11.13 -7.65 9.63
CA TYR A 76 -10.86 -7.18 10.99
C TYR A 76 -9.35 -7.18 11.29
N ARG A 77 -8.63 -8.24 10.89
CA ARG A 77 -7.18 -8.28 11.05
C ARG A 77 -6.48 -7.19 10.24
N MET A 78 -6.96 -6.87 9.03
CA MET A 78 -6.45 -5.74 8.25
C MET A 78 -6.68 -4.40 8.98
N ALA A 79 -7.85 -4.23 9.61
CA ALA A 79 -8.18 -3.04 10.39
C ALA A 79 -7.27 -2.88 11.60
N GLU A 80 -7.04 -3.94 12.39
CA GLU A 80 -6.11 -3.92 13.53
C GLU A 80 -4.70 -3.48 13.12
N MET A 81 -4.20 -4.02 11.99
CA MET A 81 -2.86 -3.70 11.49
C MET A 81 -2.77 -2.27 10.96
N LEU A 82 -3.83 -1.76 10.35
CA LEU A 82 -3.89 -0.37 9.87
C LEU A 82 -3.99 0.61 11.03
N GLU A 83 -4.85 0.34 12.02
CA GLU A 83 -5.03 1.15 13.22
C GLU A 83 -3.73 1.26 14.01
N GLY A 84 -3.04 0.14 14.25
CA GLY A 84 -1.75 0.12 14.95
C GLY A 84 -0.64 0.93 14.26
N ARG A 85 -0.79 1.21 12.96
CA ARG A 85 0.14 2.03 12.15
C ARG A 85 -0.48 3.34 11.69
N GLY A 86 -1.63 3.74 12.25
CA GLY A 86 -2.46 4.81 11.70
C GLY A 86 -1.73 6.16 11.58
N GLU A 87 -0.88 6.50 12.54
CA GLU A 87 -0.10 7.74 12.52
C GLU A 87 0.96 7.74 11.41
N GLU A 88 1.60 6.59 11.13
CA GLU A 88 2.55 6.44 10.02
C GLU A 88 1.86 6.70 8.68
N PHE A 89 0.70 6.08 8.46
CA PHE A 89 -0.11 6.31 7.26
C PHE A 89 -0.60 7.76 7.15
N ALA A 90 -1.02 8.37 8.26
CA ALA A 90 -1.46 9.76 8.27
C ALA A 90 -0.32 10.73 7.91
N GLN A 91 0.90 10.48 8.39
CA GLN A 91 2.08 11.28 8.03
C GLN A 91 2.42 11.14 6.55
N LEU A 92 2.41 9.92 6.02
CA LEU A 92 2.67 9.66 4.59
C LEU A 92 1.60 10.31 3.70
N LEU A 93 0.32 10.25 4.10
CA LEU A 93 -0.76 10.92 3.38
C LEU A 93 -0.62 12.44 3.43
N ALA A 94 -0.27 13.01 4.59
CA ALA A 94 -0.09 14.46 4.70
C ALA A 94 1.13 14.98 3.93
N SER A 95 2.18 14.16 3.77
CA SER A 95 3.38 14.54 3.03
C SER A 95 3.19 14.50 1.51
N THR A 96 2.27 13.66 1.01
CA THR A 96 2.03 13.44 -0.43
C THR A 96 0.74 14.07 -0.94
N VAL A 97 -0.32 14.13 -0.13
CA VAL A 97 -1.66 14.59 -0.53
C VAL A 97 -1.98 15.95 0.11
N PRO A 98 -2.58 16.92 -0.63
CA PRO A 98 -3.03 18.18 -0.05
C PRO A 98 -4.05 18.01 1.09
N GLY A 99 -4.03 18.92 2.07
CA GLY A 99 -5.04 19.00 3.14
C GLY A 99 -4.53 18.76 4.56
N GLY A 100 -3.23 18.45 4.72
CA GLY A 100 -2.53 18.42 6.01
C GLY A 100 -2.96 17.28 6.95
N MET A 101 -2.33 17.24 8.13
CA MET A 101 -2.45 16.13 9.09
C MET A 101 -3.89 15.86 9.54
N ARG A 102 -4.71 16.90 9.75
CA ARG A 102 -6.11 16.71 10.17
C ARG A 102 -6.93 15.95 9.13
N ARG A 103 -6.72 16.24 7.84
CA ARG A 103 -7.40 15.50 6.76
C ARG A 103 -6.85 14.08 6.65
N ALA A 104 -5.53 13.94 6.71
CA ALA A 104 -4.87 12.65 6.59
C ALA A 104 -5.31 11.67 7.69
N ARG A 105 -5.29 12.09 8.97
CA ARG A 105 -5.79 11.28 10.10
C ARG A 105 -7.24 10.88 9.91
N ARG A 106 -8.11 11.82 9.50
CA ARG A 106 -9.52 11.51 9.22
C ARG A 106 -9.68 10.47 8.12
N GLU A 107 -8.88 10.52 7.05
CA GLU A 107 -8.95 9.53 5.98
C GLU A 107 -8.44 8.16 6.44
N THR A 108 -7.36 8.13 7.24
CA THR A 108 -6.87 6.89 7.85
C THR A 108 -7.92 6.25 8.74
N THR A 109 -8.53 6.99 9.68
CA THR A 109 -9.60 6.48 10.55
C THR A 109 -10.79 5.97 9.73
N ARG A 110 -11.25 6.73 8.73
CA ARG A 110 -12.32 6.28 7.83
C ARG A 110 -11.97 5.00 7.07
N SER A 111 -10.69 4.78 6.75
CA SER A 111 -10.24 3.57 6.07
C SER A 111 -10.25 2.36 7.00
N VAL A 112 -9.93 2.55 8.29
CA VAL A 112 -10.09 1.53 9.34
C VAL A 112 -11.57 1.20 9.53
N ASP A 113 -12.43 2.22 9.69
CA ASP A 113 -13.87 2.02 9.89
C ASP A 113 -14.50 1.24 8.73
N ARG A 114 -14.14 1.54 7.48
CA ARG A 114 -14.64 0.82 6.29
C ARG A 114 -14.28 -0.67 6.25
N LEU A 115 -13.24 -1.10 6.96
CA LEU A 115 -12.85 -2.51 7.01
C LEU A 115 -13.70 -3.31 8.01
N VAL A 116 -14.37 -2.65 8.95
CA VAL A 116 -15.13 -3.29 10.05
C VAL A 116 -16.61 -2.90 10.10
N ALA A 117 -17.04 -1.93 9.30
CA ALA A 117 -18.44 -1.56 9.08
C ALA A 117 -19.17 -2.58 8.18
#